data_AF-A0A3C0ZV52-F1
#
_entry.id   AF-A0A3C0ZV52-F1
#
_cell.length_a   1.000
_cell.length_b   1.000
_cell.length_c   1.000
_cell.angle_alpha   90.00
_cell.angle_beta   90.00
_cell.angle_gamma   90.00
#
_symmetry.space_group_name_H-M   'P 1'
#
loop_
_entity.id
_entity.type
_entity.pdbx_description
1 polymer ?
#
loop_
_entity_poly.entity_id
_entity_poly.type
_entity_poly.pdbx_seq_one_letter_code
_entity_poly.pdbx_strand_id
1 'polypeptide(L)' 'AWRLIGKLEKEYRIDDRRLYLTGISSGAFGAYVLVMDHPDAFAALVPVCGAANP' A
#
# COMPACT_ATOMS: atom_id res chain seq x y z
N ALA A 1 8.88 -1.71 0.85
CA ALA A 1 7.59 -2.33 0.45
C ALA A 1 7.46 -2.42 -1.07
N TRP A 2 7.58 -1.30 -1.81
CA TRP A 2 7.34 -1.27 -3.26
C TRP A 2 8.08 -2.32 -4.10
N ARG A 3 9.40 -2.50 -3.87
CA ARG A 3 10.20 -3.52 -4.56
C ARG A 3 9.64 -4.94 -4.40
N LEU A 4 9.02 -5.24 -3.26
CA LEU A 4 8.40 -6.55 -3.01
C LEU A 4 7.10 -6.69 -3.82
N ILE A 5 6.25 -5.66 -3.85
CA ILE A 5 5.01 -5.64 -4.64
C ILE A 5 5.32 -5.92 -6.11
N GLY A 6 6.23 -5.16 -6.71
CA GLY A 6 6.61 -5.35 -8.11
C GLY A 6 7.33 -6.68 -8.40
N LYS A 7 7.88 -7.35 -7.39
CA LYS A 7 8.36 -8.74 -7.52
C LYS A 7 7.18 -9.71 -7.55
N LEU A 8 6.22 -9.56 -6.64
CA LEU A 8 5.05 -10.43 -6.53
C LEU A 8 4.15 -10.33 -7.77
N GLU A 9 3.99 -9.16 -8.36
CA GLU A 9 3.24 -8.97 -9.62
C GLU A 9 3.86 -9.73 -10.81
N LYS A 10 5.17 -9.99 -10.78
CA LYS A 10 5.86 -10.79 -11.81
C LYS A 10 5.76 -12.28 -11.55
N GLU A 11 5.72 -12.69 -10.28
CA GLU A 11 5.70 -14.09 -9.86
C GLU A 11 4.29 -14.69 -9.84
N TYR A 12 3.27 -13.85 -9.62
CA TYR A 12 1.88 -14.28 -9.45
C TYR A 12 0.93 -13.50 -10.37
N ARG A 13 -0.21 -14.11 -10.70
CA ARG A 13 -1.27 -13.44 -11.45
C ARG A 13 -2.08 -12.53 -10.52
N ILE A 14 -1.60 -11.31 -10.34
CA ILE A 14 -2.24 -10.26 -9.53
C ILE A 14 -3.10 -9.37 -10.46
N ASP A 15 -4.30 -8.98 -9.99
CA ASP A 15 -5.12 -7.93 -10.62
C ASP A 15 -4.68 -6.58 -10.06
N ASP A 16 -3.97 -5.80 -10.88
CA ASP A 16 -3.41 -4.49 -10.52
C ASP A 16 -4.49 -3.45 -10.17
N ARG A 17 -5.74 -3.66 -10.63
CA ARG A 17 -6.88 -2.79 -10.30
C ARG A 17 -7.50 -3.12 -8.94
N ARG A 18 -7.01 -4.15 -8.25
CA ARG A 18 -7.55 -4.66 -6.97
C ARG A 18 -6.48 -4.82 -5.90
N LEU A 19 -5.47 -3.95 -5.92
CA LEU A 19 -4.48 -3.88 -4.85
C LEU A 19 -5.03 -3.03 -3.68
N TYR A 20 -5.10 -3.61 -2.49
CA TYR A 20 -5.59 -2.92 -1.29
C TYR A 20 -4.47 -2.81 -0.25
N LEU A 21 -4.37 -1.66 0.40
CA LEU A 21 -3.35 -1.43 1.41
C LEU A 21 -3.96 -1.22 2.80
N THR A 22 -3.32 -1.80 3.81
CA THR A 22 -3.67 -1.61 5.23
C THR A 22 -2.41 -1.61 6.09
N GLY A 23 -2.55 -1.16 7.33
CA GLY A 23 -1.51 -1.20 8.34
C GLY A 23 -2.06 -0.80 9.71
N ILE A 24 -1.41 -1.25 10.78
CA ILE A 24 -1.78 -0.93 12.17
C ILE A 24 -0.63 -0.19 12.84
N SER A 25 -0.91 0.86 13.62
CA SER A 25 0.09 1.62 14.38
C SER A 25 1.18 2.18 13.46
N SER A 26 2.46 1.84 13.66
CA SER A 26 3.56 2.20 12.76
C SER A 26 3.35 1.69 11.32
N GLY A 27 2.63 0.57 11.15
CA GLY A 27 2.25 0.05 9.84
C GLY A 27 1.25 0.95 9.12
N ALA A 28 0.35 1.63 9.84
CA ALA A 28 -0.58 2.60 9.24
C ALA A 28 0.16 3.84 8.71
N PHE A 29 1.18 4.32 9.44
CA PHE A 29 2.08 5.37 8.94
C PHE A 29 2.79 4.93 7.64
N GLY A 30 3.37 3.73 7.63
CA GLY A 30 4.00 3.19 6.42
C GLY A 30 3.03 3.01 5.25
N ALA A 31 1.78 2.65 5.53
CA ALA A 31 0.74 2.53 4.51
C ALA A 31 0.39 3.89 3.89
N TYR A 32 0.27 4.95 4.70
CA TYR A 32 0.07 6.30 4.21
C TYR A 32 1.23 6.76 3.32
N VAL A 33 2.47 6.61 3.79
CA VAL A 33 3.66 6.98 3.00
C VAL A 33 3.67 6.26 1.65
N LEU A 34 3.38 4.96 1.64
CA LEU A 34 3.40 4.17 0.41
C LEU A 34 2.33 4.59 -0.59
N VAL A 35 1.14 5.00 -0.14
CA VAL A 35 0.09 5.55 -1.01
C VAL A 35 0.45 6.96 -1.48
N MET A 36 1.06 7.79 -0.64
CA MET A 36 1.50 9.13 -1.06
C MET A 36 2.59 9.06 -2.14
N ASP A 37 3.52 8.11 -2.02
CA ASP A 37 4.57 7.87 -3.03
C ASP A 37 4.03 7.22 -4.32
N HIS A 38 2.93 6.48 -4.24
CA HIS A 38 2.32 5.74 -5.35
C HIS A 38 0.77 5.89 -5.36
N PRO A 39 0.25 7.09 -5.67
CA PRO A 39 -1.17 7.42 -5.46
C PRO A 39 -2.15 6.58 -6.30
N ASP A 40 -1.73 6.11 -7.47
CA ASP A 40 -2.56 5.34 -8.39
C ASP A 40 -2.43 3.82 -8.22
N ALA A 41 -1.58 3.36 -7.30
CA ALA A 41 -1.24 1.95 -7.18
C ALA A 41 -2.27 1.11 -6.42
N PHE A 42 -3.06 1.74 -5.55
CA PHE A 42 -3.96 1.04 -4.63
C PHE A 42 -5.41 1.45 -4.88
N ALA A 43 -6.29 0.48 -5.01
CA ALA A 43 -7.73 0.69 -5.15
C ALA A 43 -8.36 1.25 -3.86
N ALA A 44 -7.81 0.90 -2.69
CA ALA A 44 -8.17 1.53 -1.42
C ALA A 44 -7.06 1.41 -0.37
N LEU A 45 -7.07 2.34 0.58
CA LEU A 45 -6.25 2.36 1.79
C LEU A 45 -7.16 2.24 3.03
N VAL A 46 -6.82 1.31 3.92
CA VAL A 46 -7.52 1.06 5.20
C VAL A 46 -6.51 1.14 6.34
N PRO A 47 -6.14 2.33 6.83
CA PRO A 47 -5.17 2.50 7.90
C PRO A 47 -5.85 2.40 9.26
N VAL A 48 -5.19 1.77 10.24
CA VAL A 48 -5.75 1.54 11.57
C VAL A 48 -4.83 2.10 12.65
N CYS A 49 -5.36 2.99 13.49
CA CYS A 49 -4.66 3.57 14.64
C CYS A 49 -3.28 4.15 14.32
N GLY A 50 -3.14 4.83 13.18
CA GLY A 50 -1.97 5.63 12.83
C GLY A 50 -2.37 6.87 12.05
N ALA A 51 -1.42 7.78 11.85
CA ALA A 51 -1.63 9.06 11.20
C ALA A 51 -0.47 9.36 10.25
N ALA A 52 -0.72 10.17 9.23
CA ALA A 52 0.31 10.81 8.43
C ALA A 52 -0.07 12.29 8.26
N ASN A 53 0.94 13.14 8.12
CA ASN A 53 0.75 14.54 7.77
C ASN A 53 1.20 14.71 6.31
N PRO A 54 0.27 14.96 5.37
CA PRO A 54 0.58 15.18 3.96
C PRO A 54 1.53 16.36 3.73
#